data_AF-A0A9D2I011-F1
#
_entry.id   AF-A0A9D2I011-F1
#
_cell.length_a   1.000
_cell.length_b   1.000
_cell.length_c   1.000
_cell.angle_alpha   90.00
_cell.angle_beta   90.00
_cell.angle_gamma   90.00
#
_symmetry.space_group_name_H-M   'P 1'
#
loop_
_entity.id
_entity.type
_entity.pdbx_description
1 polymer ?
#
loop_
_entity_poly.entity_id
_entity_poly.type
_entity_poly.pdbx_seq_one_letter_code
_entity_poly.pdbx_strand_id
1 'polypeptide(L)'
;MKNFTQGLIFGTIVGGLVALLNTPESGEVNRRRLQSYIQTNTDSVNELAESLKDLQGAVSRLSNEGMLVADTFSKEVTTSIEDFSQRNQPRIRRITDQVAKLSDTVEKETAKLQK
;
A
#
# COMPACT_ATOMS: atom_id res chain seq x y z
N MET A 1 4.21 4.76 16.75
CA MET A 1 5.04 4.97 15.53
C MET A 1 4.57 4.17 14.30
N LYS A 2 3.95 2.98 14.45
CA LYS A 2 3.48 2.12 13.32
C LYS A 2 2.38 2.74 12.43
N ASN A 3 1.44 3.49 13.03
CA ASN A 3 0.41 4.23 12.30
C ASN A 3 0.96 5.47 11.58
N PHE A 4 2.06 6.01 12.11
CA PHE A 4 2.76 7.16 11.52
C PHE A 4 3.54 6.71 10.29
N THR A 5 4.26 5.58 10.33
CA THR A 5 4.95 5.05 9.14
C THR A 5 3.98 4.62 8.05
N GLN A 6 2.86 3.98 8.38
CA GLN A 6 1.83 3.67 7.37
C GLN A 6 1.21 4.96 6.81
N GLY A 7 0.86 5.92 7.65
CA GLY A 7 0.34 7.22 7.21
C GLY A 7 1.36 8.02 6.39
N LEU A 8 2.64 7.89 6.69
CA LEU A 8 3.74 8.51 5.96
C LEU A 8 3.85 7.91 4.57
N ILE A 9 3.98 6.57 4.46
CA ILE A 9 4.02 5.86 3.17
C ILE A 9 2.79 6.23 2.33
N PHE A 10 1.63 6.26 2.97
CA PHE A 10 0.38 6.61 2.31
C PHE A 10 0.37 8.07 1.81
N GLY A 11 0.83 9.00 2.64
CA GLY A 11 0.98 10.41 2.32
C GLY A 11 2.01 10.67 1.22
N THR A 12 3.12 9.93 1.17
CA THR A 12 4.11 10.08 0.09
C THR A 12 3.55 9.60 -1.24
N ILE A 13 2.83 8.48 -1.28
CA ILE A 13 2.22 7.96 -2.52
C ILE A 13 1.19 8.95 -3.05
N VAL A 14 0.22 9.35 -2.21
CA VAL A 14 -0.84 10.29 -2.62
C VAL A 14 -0.23 11.66 -2.96
N GLY A 15 0.69 12.15 -2.14
CA GLY A 15 1.39 13.42 -2.36
C GLY A 15 2.24 13.40 -3.62
N GLY A 16 2.91 12.30 -3.93
CA GLY A 16 3.71 12.13 -5.15
C GLY A 16 2.86 12.08 -6.41
N LEU A 17 1.72 11.37 -6.38
CA LEU A 17 0.75 11.39 -7.48
C LEU A 17 0.20 12.79 -7.72
N VAL A 18 -0.22 13.48 -6.65
CA VAL A 18 -0.75 14.84 -6.73
C VAL A 18 0.32 15.83 -7.20
N ALA A 19 1.55 15.71 -6.69
CA ALA A 19 2.67 16.55 -7.10
C ALA A 19 3.02 16.35 -8.58
N LEU A 20 3.14 15.09 -9.04
CA LEU A 20 3.40 14.79 -10.44
C LEU A 20 2.27 15.34 -11.33
N LEU A 21 1.00 15.10 -10.98
CA LEU A 21 -0.14 15.63 -11.74
C LEU A 21 -0.16 17.16 -11.84
N ASN A 22 0.39 17.88 -10.85
CA ASN A 22 0.37 19.34 -10.78
C ASN A 22 1.70 19.99 -11.21
N THR A 23 2.71 19.20 -11.58
CA THR A 23 4.01 19.71 -12.03
C THR A 23 3.92 20.28 -13.45
N PRO A 24 4.46 21.47 -13.74
CA PRO A 24 4.47 22.06 -15.08
C PRO A 24 5.55 21.40 -15.96
N GLU A 25 5.24 20.23 -16.50
CA GLU A 25 6.06 19.46 -17.43
C GLU A 25 5.24 19.14 -18.69
N SER A 26 5.88 18.69 -19.78
CA SER A 26 5.14 18.28 -20.97
C SER A 26 4.23 17.09 -20.63
N GLY A 27 2.98 17.11 -21.13
CA GLY A 27 1.97 16.11 -20.76
C GLY A 27 2.40 14.67 -21.02
N GLU A 28 3.21 14.43 -22.06
CA GLU A 28 3.76 13.11 -22.39
C GLU A 28 4.82 12.66 -21.36
N VAL A 29 5.73 13.55 -20.96
CA VAL A 29 6.75 13.25 -19.95
C VAL A 29 6.10 13.03 -18.59
N ASN A 30 5.10 13.84 -18.24
CA ASN A 30 4.40 13.73 -16.97
C ASN A 30 3.60 12.42 -16.87
N ARG A 31 2.89 12.04 -17.94
CA ARG A 31 2.17 10.76 -18.00
C ARG A 31 3.11 9.55 -17.88
N ARG A 32 4.31 9.57 -18.51
CA ARG A 32 5.31 8.51 -18.36
C ARG A 32 5.85 8.39 -16.93
N ARG A 33 6.16 9.51 -16.27
CA ARG A 33 6.62 9.52 -14.87
C ARG A 33 5.53 9.03 -13.92
N LEU A 34 4.30 9.45 -14.17
CA LEU A 34 3.13 9.01 -13.42
C LEU A 34 2.90 7.51 -13.55
N GLN A 35 3.00 6.95 -14.77
CA GLN A 35 2.88 5.51 -15.01
C GLN A 35 3.92 4.70 -14.22
N SER A 36 5.20 5.12 -14.27
CA SER A 36 6.27 4.47 -13.51
C SER A 36 6.04 4.56 -12.00
N TYR A 37 5.64 5.73 -11.50
CA TYR A 37 5.38 5.93 -10.07
C TYR A 37 4.20 5.09 -9.57
N ILE A 38 3.17 4.92 -10.39
CA ILE A 38 2.00 4.09 -10.07
C ILE A 38 2.38 2.60 -10.06
N GLN A 39 3.11 2.11 -11.07
CA GLN A 39 3.53 0.71 -11.13
C GLN A 39 4.39 0.33 -9.92
N THR A 40 5.42 1.11 -9.61
CA THR A 40 6.30 0.83 -8.47
C THR A 40 5.57 0.87 -7.13
N ASN A 41 4.58 1.75 -6.95
CA ASN A 41 3.87 1.89 -5.68
C ASN A 41 2.67 0.93 -5.52
N THR A 42 2.12 0.41 -6.62
CA THR A 42 1.06 -0.61 -6.57
C THR A 42 1.58 -1.87 -5.87
N ASP A 43 2.80 -2.27 -6.21
CA ASP A 43 3.45 -3.44 -5.64
C ASP A 43 3.68 -3.25 -4.13
N SER A 44 4.12 -2.07 -3.70
CA SER A 44 4.31 -1.77 -2.27
C SER A 44 3.01 -1.80 -1.46
N VAL A 45 1.86 -1.43 -2.06
CA VAL A 45 0.55 -1.51 -1.37
C VAL A 45 0.10 -2.97 -1.23
N ASN A 46 0.36 -3.80 -2.24
CA ASN A 46 0.06 -5.23 -2.19
C ASN A 46 0.98 -5.97 -1.21
N GLU A 47 2.26 -5.64 -1.21
CA GLU A 47 3.28 -6.20 -0.30
C GLU A 47 2.96 -5.87 1.17
N LEU A 48 2.40 -4.69 1.44
CA LEU A 48 1.90 -4.34 2.77
C LEU A 48 0.74 -5.25 3.20
N ALA A 49 -0.18 -5.59 2.31
CA ALA A 49 -1.29 -6.50 2.61
C ALA A 49 -0.80 -7.92 2.88
N GLU A 50 0.19 -8.39 2.14
CA GLU A 50 0.81 -9.70 2.31
C GLU A 50 1.64 -9.79 3.60
N SER A 51 2.45 -8.76 3.89
CA SER A 51 3.22 -8.64 5.12
C SER A 51 2.36 -8.72 6.39
N LEU A 52 1.13 -8.19 6.35
CA LEU A 52 0.19 -8.30 7.48
C LEU A 52 -0.30 -9.73 7.69
N LYS A 53 -0.56 -10.45 6.60
CA LYS A 53 -1.00 -11.85 6.63
C LYS A 53 0.11 -12.76 7.15
N ASP A 54 1.34 -12.54 6.70
CA ASP A 54 2.51 -13.30 7.14
C ASP A 54 2.82 -13.06 8.61
N LEU A 55 2.72 -11.80 9.06
CA LEU A 55 2.88 -11.45 10.46
C LEU A 55 1.80 -12.11 11.33
N GLN A 56 0.54 -12.13 10.89
CA GLN A 56 -0.53 -12.84 11.59
C GLN A 56 -0.20 -14.34 11.73
N GLY A 57 0.21 -14.98 10.63
CA GLY A 57 0.58 -16.40 10.63
C GLY A 57 1.79 -16.71 11.52
N ALA A 58 2.81 -15.85 11.51
CA ALA A 58 3.98 -15.99 12.37
C ALA A 58 3.63 -15.88 13.85
N VAL A 59 2.74 -14.94 14.21
CA VAL A 59 2.30 -14.75 15.60
C VAL A 59 1.39 -15.89 16.06
N SER A 60 0.50 -16.40 15.20
CA SER A 60 -0.30 -17.59 15.52
C SER A 60 0.57 -18.84 15.72
N ARG A 61 1.60 -19.05 14.90
CA ARG A 61 2.56 -20.15 15.11
C ARG A 61 3.32 -20.00 16.42
N LEU A 62 3.83 -18.80 16.70
CA LEU A 62 4.52 -18.49 17.96
C LEU A 62 3.63 -18.75 19.20
N SER A 63 2.34 -18.40 19.12
CA SER A 63 1.37 -18.66 20.17
C SER A 63 1.12 -20.16 20.37
N ASN A 64 1.03 -20.93 19.29
CA ASN A 64 0.79 -22.38 19.33
C ASN A 64 2.03 -23.18 19.76
N GLU A 65 3.23 -22.71 19.45
CA GLU A 65 4.51 -23.39 19.76
C GLU A 65 5.05 -23.09 21.17
N GLY A 66 4.40 -22.19 21.94
CA GLY A 66 4.44 -22.26 23.40
C GLY A 66 5.69 -21.72 24.08
N MET A 67 6.20 -20.55 23.70
CA MET A 67 7.06 -19.78 24.61
C MET A 67 6.16 -19.14 25.69
N LEU A 68 6.13 -19.71 26.90
CA LEU A 68 5.27 -19.29 28.04
C LEU A 68 5.35 -17.80 28.42
N VAL A 69 6.44 -17.11 28.07
CA VAL A 69 6.61 -15.66 28.30
C VAL A 69 5.91 -14.81 27.22
N ALA A 70 5.50 -15.43 26.11
CA ALA A 70 5.01 -14.75 24.92
C ALA A 70 3.50 -14.86 24.68
N ASP A 71 2.71 -15.60 25.48
CA ASP A 71 1.27 -15.79 25.19
C ASP A 71 0.48 -14.48 25.24
N THR A 72 0.67 -13.66 26.29
CA THR A 72 0.05 -12.33 26.39
C THR A 72 0.52 -11.39 25.28
N PHE A 73 1.82 -11.37 25.00
CA PHE A 73 2.40 -10.55 23.93
C PHE A 73 1.88 -10.99 22.55
N SER A 74 1.82 -12.29 22.28
CA SER A 74 1.34 -12.86 21.02
C SER A 74 -0.14 -12.58 20.84
N LYS A 75 -0.94 -12.66 21.91
CA LYS A 75 -2.36 -12.26 21.89
C LYS A 75 -2.51 -10.77 21.59
N GLU A 76 -1.79 -9.89 22.27
CA GLU A 76 -1.84 -8.44 22.00
C GLU A 76 -1.40 -8.08 20.58
N VAL A 77 -0.33 -8.70 20.08
CA VAL A 77 0.14 -8.50 18.70
C VAL A 77 -0.89 -9.04 17.71
N THR A 78 -1.47 -10.22 17.96
CA THR A 78 -2.55 -10.79 17.12
C THR A 78 -3.72 -9.84 17.04
N THR A 79 -4.25 -9.43 18.19
CA THR A 79 -5.35 -8.47 18.28
C THR A 79 -4.99 -7.17 17.58
N SER A 80 -3.79 -6.63 17.77
CA SER A 80 -3.36 -5.40 17.11
C SER A 80 -3.27 -5.53 15.58
N ILE A 81 -2.83 -6.68 15.06
CA ILE A 81 -2.78 -6.95 13.61
C ILE A 81 -4.18 -7.12 13.05
N GLU A 82 -5.06 -7.84 13.75
CA GLU A 82 -6.46 -8.01 13.36
C GLU A 82 -7.20 -6.67 13.33
N ASP A 83 -7.07 -5.88 14.38
CA ASP A 83 -7.66 -4.54 14.48
C ASP A 83 -7.15 -3.61 13.38
N PHE A 84 -5.86 -3.71 13.06
CA PHE A 84 -5.26 -2.95 11.99
C PHE A 84 -5.75 -3.42 10.63
N SER A 85 -5.79 -4.73 10.41
CA SER A 85 -6.25 -5.37 9.18
C SER A 85 -7.73 -5.05 8.93
N GLN A 86 -8.60 -5.21 9.93
CA GLN A 86 -10.02 -4.90 9.79
C GLN A 86 -10.27 -3.42 9.48
N ARG A 87 -9.60 -2.51 10.19
CA ARG A 87 -9.78 -1.06 9.99
C ARG A 87 -9.18 -0.57 8.68
N ASN A 88 -8.08 -1.16 8.24
CA ASN A 88 -7.32 -0.66 7.10
C ASN A 88 -7.45 -1.50 5.84
N GLN A 89 -7.89 -2.76 5.86
CA GLN A 89 -8.14 -3.53 4.63
C GLN A 89 -9.05 -2.82 3.64
N PRO A 90 -10.24 -2.31 4.02
CA PRO A 90 -11.09 -1.60 3.07
C PRO A 90 -10.43 -0.30 2.57
N ARG A 91 -9.55 0.31 3.37
CA ARG A 91 -8.78 1.48 2.97
C ARG A 91 -7.70 1.08 1.96
N ILE A 92 -6.86 0.09 2.29
CA ILE A 92 -5.81 -0.50 1.44
C ILE A 92 -6.42 -0.94 0.10
N ARG A 93 -7.56 -1.65 0.10
CA ARG A 93 -8.25 -2.06 -1.13
C ARG A 93 -8.68 -0.86 -1.98
N ARG A 94 -9.30 0.15 -1.38
CA ARG A 94 -9.69 1.38 -2.11
C ARG A 94 -8.50 2.08 -2.73
N ILE A 95 -7.35 2.04 -2.06
CA ILE A 95 -6.10 2.60 -2.55
C ILE A 95 -5.62 1.80 -3.75
N THR A 96 -5.52 0.48 -3.62
CA THR A 96 -5.15 -0.42 -4.72
C THR A 96 -6.04 -0.21 -5.93
N ASP A 97 -7.36 -0.14 -5.74
CA ASP A 97 -8.33 0.06 -6.82
C ASP A 97 -8.14 1.43 -7.50
N GLN A 98 -7.91 2.48 -6.72
CA GLN A 98 -7.69 3.83 -7.26
C GLN A 98 -6.35 3.94 -7.99
N VAL A 99 -5.29 3.34 -7.46
CA VAL A 99 -3.97 3.28 -8.08
C VAL A 99 -4.04 2.48 -9.39
N ALA A 100 -4.73 1.34 -9.40
CA ALA A 100 -4.94 0.53 -10.60
C ALA A 100 -5.76 1.28 -11.67
N LYS A 101 -6.86 1.94 -11.28
CA LYS A 101 -7.67 2.75 -12.19
C LYS A 101 -6.88 3.93 -12.77
N LEU A 102 -6.03 4.55 -11.95
CA LEU A 102 -5.14 5.61 -12.39
C LEU A 102 -4.10 5.08 -13.39
N SER A 103 -3.54 3.88 -13.14
CA SER A 103 -2.64 3.19 -14.08
C SER A 103 -3.27 3.02 -15.45
N ASP A 104 -4.46 2.41 -15.50
CA ASP A 104 -5.19 2.13 -16.74
C ASP A 104 -5.56 3.43 -17.49
N THR A 105 -5.91 4.49 -16.74
CA THR A 105 -6.22 5.79 -17.33
C THR A 105 -4.97 6.43 -17.95
N VAL A 106 -3.84 6.41 -17.23
CA VAL A 106 -2.58 6.98 -17.72
C VAL A 106 -2.08 6.24 -18.96
N GLU A 107 -2.16 4.91 -18.95
CA GLU A 107 -1.75 4.06 -20.08
C GLU A 107 -2.61 4.27 -21.34
N LYS A 108 -3.93 4.38 -21.18
CA LYS A 108 -4.84 4.71 -22.29
C LYS A 108 -4.54 6.09 -22.87
N GLU A 109 -4.23 7.05 -22.02
CA GLU A 109 -3.95 8.42 -22.42
C GLU A 109 -2.56 8.59 -23.06
N THR A 110 -1.55 7.81 -22.66
CA THR A 110 -0.25 7.78 -23.36
C THR A 110 -0.36 7.10 -24.72
N ALA A 111 -1.10 5.98 -24.81
CA ALA A 111 -1.29 5.26 -26.07
C ALA A 111 -2.00 6.10 -27.15
N LYS A 112 -2.92 7.00 -26.75
CA LYS A 112 -3.60 7.92 -27.66
C LYS A 112 -2.70 9.04 -28.19
N LEU A 113 -1.66 9.44 -27.45
CA LEU A 113 -0.73 10.49 -27.88
C LEU A 113 0.36 9.97 -28.83
N GLN A 114 0.59 8.65 -28.86
CA GLN A 114 1.58 8.01 -29.73
C GLN A 114 1.01 7.61 -31.10
N LYS A 115 -0.28 7.85 -31.35
CA LYS A 115 -0.96 7.70 -32.66
C LYS A 115 -1.16 9.05 -33.32
#